data_AF-A0A4C1VNV4-F1
#
_entry.id   AF-A0A4C1VNV4-F1
#
_cell.length_a   1.000
_cell.length_b   1.000
_cell.length_c   1.000
_cell.angle_alpha   90.00
_cell.angle_beta   90.00
_cell.angle_gamma   90.00
#
_symmetry.space_group_name_H-M   'P 1'
#
loop_
_entity.id
_entity.type
_entity.pdbx_description
1 polymer ?
#
loop_
_entity_poly.entity_id
_entity_poly.type
_entity_poly.pdbx_seq_one_letter_code
_entity_poly.pdbx_strand_id
1 'polypeptide(L)'
;MGAGIIRGIMRVACLENVPKTFGNISKKLLQMVTQLKATRYGVIFDQYFSPSIKDYERSRRYESSLLEFNITGPDQVRPSDFTKELKNIHLKQALVDFFILHWTSEEMIPFIGNNQVFINFRQCHSFTVINNKVMSEIDEDLSCPQHEEADTKIVYHVCNTDARANFVIRCSDTDMAAIMLGNMHHLKNDDSHVWILTGTGNNQRYVDISSIYKQLGPSLCRSLPGFHAITGCDYNPAFFKKGKQRPFSILKK
;
A
#
# COMPACT_ATOMS: atom_id res chain seq x y z
N MET A 1 -16.13 -3.58 -11.87
CA MET A 1 -15.36 -4.56 -11.07
C MET A 1 -15.08 -4.00 -9.67
N GLY A 2 -14.90 -4.81 -8.63
CA GLY A 2 -14.39 -4.35 -7.33
C GLY A 2 -12.88 -4.56 -7.26
N ALA A 3 -12.12 -3.57 -6.79
CA ALA A 3 -10.67 -3.66 -6.63
C ALA A 3 -10.24 -3.19 -5.23
N GLY A 4 -9.51 -4.02 -4.49
CA GLY A 4 -8.94 -3.65 -3.19
C GLY A 4 -7.45 -3.34 -3.33
N ILE A 5 -6.99 -2.15 -2.95
CA ILE A 5 -5.57 -1.81 -2.95
C ILE A 5 -5.13 -1.54 -1.50
N ILE A 6 -4.20 -2.32 -0.98
CA ILE A 6 -3.84 -2.36 0.44
C ILE A 6 -2.37 -2.00 0.60
N ARG A 7 -2.05 -1.14 1.57
CA ARG A 7 -0.68 -0.96 2.03
C ARG A 7 -0.21 -2.19 2.81
N GLY A 8 0.73 -2.93 2.23
CA GLY A 8 1.14 -4.25 2.68
C GLY A 8 1.71 -4.25 4.10
N ILE A 9 2.69 -3.39 4.39
CA ILE A 9 3.36 -3.38 5.69
C ILE A 9 2.40 -3.00 6.83
N MET A 10 1.49 -2.06 6.59
CA MET A 10 0.41 -1.70 7.52
C MET A 10 -0.45 -2.94 7.83
N ARG A 11 -0.82 -3.72 6.80
CA ARG A 11 -1.66 -4.91 7.00
C ARG A 11 -0.94 -5.99 7.80
N VAL A 12 0.37 -6.17 7.59
CA VAL A 12 1.22 -7.07 8.40
C VAL A 12 1.31 -6.60 9.85
N ALA A 13 1.50 -5.29 10.08
CA ALA A 13 1.57 -4.72 11.43
C ALA A 13 0.25 -4.84 12.21
N CYS A 14 -0.89 -4.84 11.51
CA CYS A 14 -2.22 -5.01 12.11
C CYS A 14 -2.63 -6.48 12.32
N LEU A 15 -1.72 -7.46 12.18
CA LEU A 15 -2.02 -8.86 12.44
C LEU A 15 -2.22 -9.11 13.94
N GLU A 16 -3.48 -9.19 14.39
CA GLU A 16 -3.79 -9.70 15.72
C GLU A 16 -3.43 -11.19 15.81
N ASN A 17 -2.82 -11.64 16.90
CA ASN A 17 -2.36 -13.02 17.07
C ASN A 17 -1.49 -13.47 15.88
N VAL A 18 -0.31 -12.85 15.74
CA VAL A 18 0.64 -13.14 14.65
C VAL A 18 1.00 -14.63 14.67
N PRO A 19 0.75 -15.38 13.58
CA PRO A 19 1.05 -16.80 13.50
C PRO A 19 2.52 -17.13 13.82
N LYS A 20 2.78 -18.37 14.24
CA LYS A 20 4.11 -18.80 14.71
C LYS A 20 5.16 -18.90 13.58
N THR A 21 4.74 -19.22 12.36
CA THR A 21 5.64 -19.42 11.21
C THR A 21 5.36 -18.43 10.09
N PHE A 22 6.37 -18.12 9.28
CA PHE A 22 6.24 -17.17 8.17
C PHE A 22 5.22 -17.61 7.12
N GLY A 23 5.11 -18.92 6.82
CA GLY A 23 4.10 -19.45 5.91
C GLY A 23 2.67 -19.17 6.39
N ASN A 24 2.42 -19.34 7.69
CA ASN A 24 1.12 -19.02 8.28
C ASN A 24 0.85 -17.50 8.32
N ILE A 25 1.89 -16.67 8.51
CA ILE A 25 1.77 -15.21 8.37
C ILE A 25 1.36 -14.85 6.93
N SER A 26 2.00 -15.45 5.93
CA SER A 26 1.72 -15.22 4.52
C SER A 26 0.29 -15.62 4.13
N LYS A 27 -0.17 -16.82 4.54
CA LYS A 27 -1.56 -17.28 4.36
C LYS A 27 -2.56 -16.33 5.01
N LYS A 28 -2.29 -15.93 6.26
CA LYS A 28 -3.16 -15.01 7.01
C LYS A 28 -3.23 -13.62 6.36
N LEU A 29 -2.11 -13.10 5.87
CA LEU A 29 -2.08 -11.84 5.13
C LEU A 29 -2.96 -11.93 3.88
N LEU A 30 -2.79 -12.97 3.06
CA LEU A 30 -3.58 -13.14 1.85
C LEU A 30 -5.08 -13.28 2.15
N GLN A 31 -5.43 -14.11 3.14
CA GLN A 31 -6.82 -14.24 3.62
C GLN A 31 -7.41 -12.88 4.06
N MET A 32 -6.61 -12.06 4.74
CA MET A 32 -7.03 -10.74 5.22
C MET A 32 -7.14 -9.69 4.11
N VAL A 33 -6.45 -9.89 2.99
CA VAL A 33 -6.53 -9.06 1.78
C VAL A 33 -7.77 -9.43 0.99
N THR A 34 -8.03 -10.73 0.80
CA THR A 34 -9.16 -11.25 0.01
C THR A 34 -10.52 -11.23 0.75
N GLN A 35 -10.55 -10.73 1.99
CA GLN A 35 -11.79 -10.46 2.73
C GLN A 35 -12.62 -9.29 2.15
N LEU A 36 -11.98 -8.34 1.47
CA LEU A 36 -12.72 -7.27 0.79
C LEU A 36 -13.49 -7.91 -0.38
N LYS A 37 -14.78 -7.64 -0.56
CA LYS A 37 -15.54 -8.19 -1.70
C LYS A 37 -15.09 -7.57 -3.02
N ALA A 38 -14.01 -8.09 -3.60
CA ALA A 38 -13.39 -7.66 -4.84
C ALA A 38 -12.94 -8.88 -5.67
N THR A 39 -12.55 -8.65 -6.91
CA THR A 39 -11.96 -9.69 -7.77
C THR A 39 -10.50 -9.39 -8.12
N ARG A 40 -10.05 -8.17 -7.84
CA ARG A 40 -8.68 -7.69 -8.04
C ARG A 40 -8.13 -7.13 -6.73
N TYR A 41 -6.93 -7.54 -6.35
CA TYR A 41 -6.29 -7.09 -5.11
C TYR A 41 -4.85 -6.66 -5.36
N GLY A 42 -4.46 -5.48 -4.90
CA GLY A 42 -3.06 -5.03 -4.90
C GLY A 42 -2.54 -4.93 -3.48
N VAL A 43 -1.43 -5.59 -3.18
CA VAL A 43 -0.71 -5.48 -1.90
C VAL A 43 0.60 -4.77 -2.16
N ILE A 44 0.66 -3.51 -1.73
CA ILE A 44 1.69 -2.58 -2.16
C ILE A 44 2.65 -2.30 -1.00
N PHE A 45 3.94 -2.48 -1.23
CA PHE A 45 4.99 -2.29 -0.24
C PHE A 45 5.93 -1.15 -0.62
N ASP A 46 6.45 -0.48 0.41
CA ASP A 46 7.59 0.42 0.25
C ASP A 46 8.77 -0.39 -0.31
N GLN A 47 9.53 0.20 -1.24
CA GLN A 47 10.85 -0.29 -1.59
C GLN A 47 11.92 0.58 -0.95
N TYR A 48 13.12 0.04 -0.84
CA TYR A 48 14.20 0.71 -0.13
C TYR A 48 15.46 0.72 -0.98
N PHE A 49 15.96 1.91 -1.25
CA PHE A 49 17.20 2.16 -1.95
C PHE A 49 17.95 3.31 -1.27
N SER A 50 19.26 3.36 -1.47
CA SER A 50 20.14 4.44 -1.02
C SER A 50 21.06 4.85 -2.18
N PRO A 51 21.33 6.15 -2.38
CA PRO A 51 20.87 7.27 -1.57
C PRO A 51 19.37 7.55 -1.74
N SER A 52 18.71 7.97 -0.66
CA SER A 52 17.31 8.37 -0.64
C SER A 52 17.06 9.55 0.31
N ILE A 53 16.06 10.36 0.00
CA ILE A 53 15.54 11.40 0.89
C ILE A 53 15.04 10.85 2.24
N LYS A 54 14.69 9.56 2.31
CA LYS A 54 14.26 8.86 3.53
C LYS A 54 15.42 8.33 4.39
N ASP A 55 16.67 8.40 3.93
CA ASP A 55 17.81 7.86 4.68
C ASP A 55 17.92 8.45 6.09
N TYR A 56 17.70 9.77 6.21
CA TYR A 56 17.74 10.44 7.51
C TYR A 56 16.59 10.00 8.43
N GLU A 57 15.37 9.92 7.91
CA GLU A 57 14.20 9.51 8.69
C GLU A 57 14.29 8.04 9.12
N ARG A 58 14.79 7.16 8.25
CA ARG A 58 15.09 5.75 8.59
C ARG A 58 16.11 5.64 9.71
N SER A 59 17.17 6.45 9.66
CA SER A 59 18.20 6.49 10.70
C SER A 59 17.62 6.92 12.04
N ARG A 60 16.73 7.93 12.04
CA ARG A 60 16.03 8.39 13.26
C ARG A 60 15.11 7.34 13.86
N ARG A 61 14.47 6.51 13.02
CA ARG A 61 13.54 5.45 13.47
C ARG A 61 14.25 4.17 13.91
N TYR A 62 15.58 4.12 13.86
CA TYR A 62 16.38 2.92 14.10
C TYR A 62 15.96 1.75 13.19
N GLU A 63 15.44 2.03 12.00
CA GLU A 63 15.01 0.99 11.06
C GLU A 63 16.21 0.33 10.35
N SER A 64 17.35 1.00 10.36
CA SER A 64 18.63 0.54 9.82
C SER A 64 19.43 -0.31 10.81
N SER A 65 18.81 -1.36 11.36
CA SER A 65 19.62 -2.37 12.05
C SER A 65 20.55 -3.01 11.01
N LEU A 66 21.86 -3.08 11.27
CA LEU A 66 22.83 -3.71 10.35
C LEU A 66 22.69 -5.24 10.28
N LEU A 67 21.77 -5.82 11.06
CA LEU A 67 21.56 -7.25 11.09
C LEU A 67 20.72 -7.66 9.89
N GLU A 68 21.37 -8.31 8.94
CA GLU A 68 20.72 -9.01 7.85
C GLU A 68 19.68 -10.00 8.41
N PHE A 69 18.58 -10.13 7.68
CA PHE A 69 17.52 -11.07 8.01
C PHE A 69 17.20 -11.88 6.76
N ASN A 70 17.12 -13.20 6.90
CA ASN A 70 16.73 -14.09 5.82
C ASN A 70 15.60 -15.02 6.27
N ILE A 71 14.64 -15.26 5.38
CA ILE A 71 13.55 -16.20 5.58
C ILE A 71 13.80 -17.40 4.66
N THR A 72 14.17 -18.53 5.24
CA THR A 72 14.57 -19.74 4.51
C THR A 72 13.38 -20.55 4.00
N GLY A 73 12.20 -20.39 4.61
CA GLY A 73 11.01 -21.14 4.18
C GLY A 73 9.77 -20.92 5.06
N PRO A 74 8.63 -21.51 4.66
CA PRO A 74 7.34 -21.28 5.32
C PRO A 74 7.27 -21.81 6.75
N ASP A 75 8.05 -22.83 7.10
CA ASP A 75 8.07 -23.44 8.43
C ASP A 75 8.97 -22.70 9.43
N GLN A 76 9.79 -21.76 8.96
CA GLN A 76 10.64 -20.97 9.84
C GLN A 76 9.78 -20.20 10.86
N VAL A 77 10.12 -20.38 12.13
CA VAL A 77 9.47 -19.70 13.24
C VAL A 77 9.86 -18.22 13.20
N ARG A 78 8.87 -17.34 13.30
CA ARG A 78 9.11 -15.89 13.35
C ARG A 78 9.77 -15.51 14.69
N PRO A 79 10.44 -14.34 14.77
CA PRO A 79 10.90 -13.80 16.03
C PRO A 79 9.79 -13.70 17.08
N SER A 80 10.15 -13.87 18.36
CA SER A 80 9.22 -13.82 19.48
C SER A 80 8.52 -12.45 19.58
N ASP A 81 9.30 -11.38 19.51
CA ASP A 81 8.83 -9.98 19.43
C ASP A 81 8.76 -9.51 17.97
N PHE A 82 7.78 -10.01 17.24
CA PHE A 82 7.60 -9.71 15.81
C PHE A 82 7.38 -8.22 15.54
N THR A 83 6.67 -7.51 16.43
CA THR A 83 6.37 -6.08 16.26
C THR A 83 7.63 -5.23 16.36
N LYS A 84 8.54 -5.56 17.28
CA LYS A 84 9.85 -4.90 17.36
C LYS A 84 10.69 -5.19 16.13
N GLU A 85 10.78 -6.46 15.72
CA GLU A 85 11.59 -6.87 14.58
C GLU A 85 11.09 -6.31 13.25
N LEU A 86 9.77 -6.08 13.11
CA LEU A 86 9.19 -5.47 11.91
C LEU A 86 9.69 -4.03 11.65
N LYS A 87 10.40 -3.40 12.61
CA LYS A 87 11.11 -2.14 12.38
C LYS A 87 12.38 -2.32 11.55
N ASN A 88 13.00 -3.51 11.56
CA ASN A 88 14.19 -3.80 10.77
C ASN A 88 13.85 -3.82 9.27
N ILE A 89 14.48 -2.93 8.51
CA ILE A 89 14.35 -2.85 7.06
C ILE A 89 14.64 -4.18 6.36
N HIS A 90 15.67 -4.91 6.78
CA HIS A 90 16.04 -6.18 6.14
C HIS A 90 14.97 -7.25 6.36
N LEU A 91 14.33 -7.29 7.54
CA LEU A 91 13.17 -8.16 7.74
C LEU A 91 11.99 -7.74 6.86
N LYS A 92 11.70 -6.44 6.72
CA LYS A 92 10.62 -5.96 5.83
C LYS A 92 10.87 -6.41 4.39
N GLN A 93 12.09 -6.28 3.88
CA GLN A 93 12.45 -6.72 2.53
C GLN A 93 12.35 -8.24 2.39
N ALA A 94 12.96 -9.00 3.30
CA ALA A 94 12.92 -10.47 3.30
C ALA A 94 11.49 -11.02 3.39
N LEU A 95 10.61 -10.37 4.15
CA LEU A 95 9.18 -10.72 4.22
C LEU A 95 8.50 -10.61 2.87
N VAL A 96 8.75 -9.52 2.14
CA VAL A 96 8.09 -9.29 0.85
C VAL A 96 8.62 -10.24 -0.22
N ASP A 97 9.94 -10.44 -0.27
CA ASP A 97 10.56 -11.44 -1.15
C ASP A 97 10.01 -12.85 -0.86
N PHE A 98 9.89 -13.20 0.44
CA PHE A 98 9.28 -14.45 0.86
C PHE A 98 7.81 -14.55 0.44
N PHE A 99 7.00 -13.49 0.56
CA PHE A 99 5.61 -13.51 0.12
C PHE A 99 5.48 -13.73 -1.39
N ILE A 100 6.30 -13.04 -2.19
CA ILE A 100 6.32 -13.20 -3.65
C ILE A 100 6.60 -14.67 -4.01
N LEU A 101 7.61 -15.27 -3.38
CA LEU A 101 7.97 -16.67 -3.63
C LEU A 101 6.88 -17.64 -3.12
N HIS A 102 6.45 -17.49 -1.87
CA HIS A 102 5.47 -18.37 -1.24
C HIS A 102 4.11 -18.32 -1.94
N TRP A 103 3.72 -17.17 -2.51
CA TRP A 103 2.44 -17.03 -3.23
C TRP A 103 2.42 -17.77 -4.58
N THR A 104 3.55 -18.30 -5.05
CA THR A 104 3.60 -19.20 -6.21
C THR A 104 3.24 -20.66 -5.86
N SER A 105 3.15 -21.02 -4.58
CA SER A 105 2.90 -22.41 -4.16
C SER A 105 1.43 -22.82 -4.29
N GLU A 106 1.18 -24.10 -4.56
CA GLU A 106 -0.18 -24.63 -4.74
C GLU A 106 -1.04 -24.56 -3.46
N GLU A 107 -0.42 -24.53 -2.28
CA GLU A 107 -1.16 -24.35 -1.01
C GLU A 107 -1.82 -22.95 -0.89
N MET A 108 -1.46 -22.01 -1.76
CA MET A 108 -2.04 -20.67 -1.79
C MET A 108 -3.33 -20.60 -2.64
N ILE A 109 -3.63 -21.65 -3.41
CA ILE A 109 -4.84 -21.75 -4.27
C ILE A 109 -6.13 -21.40 -3.51
N PRO A 110 -6.42 -21.94 -2.31
CA PRO A 110 -7.66 -21.64 -1.60
C PRO A 110 -7.80 -20.17 -1.19
N PHE A 111 -6.68 -19.45 -1.07
CA PHE A 111 -6.63 -18.07 -0.62
C PHE A 111 -6.69 -17.07 -1.77
N ILE A 112 -6.10 -17.42 -2.93
CA ILE A 112 -6.21 -16.65 -4.18
C ILE A 112 -7.61 -16.85 -4.77
N GLY A 113 -8.07 -18.10 -4.87
CA GLY A 113 -9.35 -18.46 -5.47
C GLY A 113 -9.47 -17.97 -6.92
N ASN A 114 -10.63 -17.42 -7.27
CA ASN A 114 -10.90 -16.87 -8.60
C ASN A 114 -10.48 -15.40 -8.76
N ASN A 115 -9.61 -14.90 -7.88
CA ASN A 115 -9.19 -13.52 -7.87
C ASN A 115 -7.84 -13.34 -8.59
N GLN A 116 -7.59 -12.10 -9.03
CA GLN A 116 -6.26 -11.67 -9.43
C GLN A 116 -5.62 -10.88 -8.29
N VAL A 117 -4.46 -11.34 -7.83
CA VAL A 117 -3.75 -10.72 -6.71
C VAL A 117 -2.40 -10.20 -7.19
N PHE A 118 -2.02 -9.01 -6.75
CA PHE A 118 -0.75 -8.37 -7.07
C PHE A 118 0.05 -8.13 -5.80
N ILE A 119 1.35 -8.37 -5.85
CA ILE A 119 2.32 -7.78 -4.90
C ILE A 119 3.19 -6.80 -5.67
N ASN A 120 3.21 -5.54 -5.25
CA ASN A 120 4.19 -4.58 -5.76
C ASN A 120 5.24 -4.28 -4.69
N PHE A 121 6.51 -4.50 -5.05
CA PHE A 121 7.68 -4.16 -4.24
C PHE A 121 8.78 -3.55 -5.11
N ARG A 122 9.69 -4.35 -5.67
CA ARG A 122 10.67 -3.89 -6.68
C ARG A 122 10.08 -3.99 -8.08
N GLN A 123 9.34 -5.06 -8.30
CA GLN A 123 8.49 -5.32 -9.46
C GLN A 123 7.08 -5.64 -8.97
N CYS A 124 6.12 -5.61 -9.87
CA CYS A 124 4.75 -6.02 -9.62
C CYS A 124 4.55 -7.46 -10.08
N HIS A 125 4.30 -8.37 -9.16
CA HIS A 125 4.00 -9.77 -9.45
C HIS A 125 2.49 -9.98 -9.39
N SER A 126 1.94 -10.54 -10.46
CA SER A 126 0.55 -10.97 -10.60
C SER A 126 0.44 -12.46 -10.22
N PHE A 127 -0.67 -12.84 -9.59
CA PHE A 127 -0.99 -14.21 -9.18
C PHE A 127 -2.45 -14.52 -9.52
N THR A 128 -2.66 -15.60 -10.25
CA THR A 128 -4.00 -16.14 -10.59
C THR A 128 -4.00 -17.67 -10.46
N VAL A 129 -5.17 -18.27 -10.31
CA VAL A 129 -5.32 -19.74 -10.32
C VAL A 129 -5.91 -20.17 -11.66
N ILE A 130 -5.18 -21.03 -12.39
CA ILE A 130 -5.63 -21.62 -13.66
C ILE A 130 -5.39 -23.13 -13.57
N ASN A 131 -6.41 -23.95 -13.85
CA ASN A 131 -6.32 -25.41 -13.81
C ASN A 131 -5.72 -25.96 -12.49
N ASN A 132 -6.13 -25.38 -11.35
CA ASN A 132 -5.64 -25.73 -10.02
C ASN A 132 -4.12 -25.59 -9.86
N LYS A 133 -3.50 -24.64 -10.58
CA LYS A 133 -2.12 -24.22 -10.41
C LYS A 133 -2.06 -22.71 -10.28
N VAL A 134 -1.13 -22.22 -9.46
CA VAL A 134 -0.88 -20.78 -9.38
C VAL A 134 0.01 -20.36 -10.55
N MET A 135 -0.49 -19.43 -11.34
CA MET A 135 0.27 -18.76 -12.38
C MET A 135 0.79 -17.44 -11.81
N SER A 136 2.08 -17.17 -12.01
CA SER A 136 2.71 -15.91 -11.63
C SER A 136 3.43 -15.29 -12.81
N GLU A 137 3.26 -13.97 -12.96
CA GLU A 137 3.85 -13.17 -14.04
C GLU A 137 4.29 -11.82 -13.46
N ILE A 138 5.26 -11.18 -14.12
CA ILE A 138 5.65 -9.82 -13.80
C ILE A 138 4.81 -8.88 -14.67
N ASP A 139 4.11 -7.96 -14.02
CA ASP A 139 3.39 -6.87 -14.66
C ASP A 139 4.33 -5.65 -14.71
N GLU A 140 4.98 -5.48 -15.86
CA GLU A 140 5.94 -4.38 -16.07
C GLU A 140 5.27 -3.01 -15.98
N ASP A 141 4.04 -2.89 -16.49
CA ASP A 141 3.28 -1.64 -16.51
C ASP A 141 2.94 -1.17 -15.08
N LEU A 142 2.71 -2.09 -14.15
CA LEU A 142 2.39 -1.78 -12.76
C LEU A 142 3.59 -1.82 -11.81
N SER A 143 4.80 -2.06 -12.29
CA SER A 143 6.01 -2.25 -11.45
C SER A 143 6.52 -0.95 -10.81
N CYS A 144 6.46 0.19 -11.52
CA CYS A 144 6.89 1.52 -11.04
C CYS A 144 8.17 1.54 -10.16
N PRO A 145 9.32 1.04 -10.66
CA PRO A 145 10.53 0.80 -9.85
C PRO A 145 11.24 2.07 -9.35
N GLN A 146 10.78 3.26 -9.73
CA GLN A 146 11.32 4.54 -9.26
C GLN A 146 10.62 5.05 -7.98
N HIS A 147 9.45 4.49 -7.64
CA HIS A 147 8.65 4.97 -6.51
C HIS A 147 9.11 4.30 -5.22
N GLU A 148 9.62 5.04 -4.25
CA GLU A 148 10.05 4.45 -2.98
C GLU A 148 8.87 4.03 -2.09
N GLU A 149 7.94 4.95 -1.84
CA GLU A 149 6.85 4.78 -0.87
C GLU A 149 5.65 4.04 -1.46
N ALA A 150 5.02 3.21 -0.63
CA ALA A 150 3.81 2.48 -0.98
C ALA A 150 2.65 3.41 -1.39
N ASP A 151 2.50 4.58 -0.77
CA ASP A 151 1.34 5.46 -1.02
C ASP A 151 1.32 5.99 -2.45
N THR A 152 2.48 6.36 -3.00
CA THR A 152 2.60 6.80 -4.40
C THR A 152 2.40 5.65 -5.38
N LYS A 153 2.88 4.44 -5.05
CA LYS A 153 2.63 3.22 -5.82
C LYS A 153 1.15 2.82 -5.83
N ILE A 154 0.46 2.99 -4.71
CA ILE A 154 -0.99 2.76 -4.59
C ILE A 154 -1.74 3.66 -5.58
N VAL A 155 -1.44 4.97 -5.59
CA VAL A 155 -2.03 5.90 -6.57
C VAL A 155 -1.71 5.47 -7.99
N TYR A 156 -0.46 5.09 -8.26
CA TYR A 156 -0.04 4.64 -9.58
C TYR A 156 -0.83 3.42 -10.05
N HIS A 157 -1.05 2.42 -9.19
CA HIS A 157 -1.88 1.24 -9.46
C HIS A 157 -3.33 1.61 -9.81
N VAL A 158 -3.92 2.51 -9.02
CA VAL A 158 -5.30 2.97 -9.21
C VAL A 158 -5.44 3.72 -10.54
N CYS A 159 -4.51 4.62 -10.85
CA CYS A 159 -4.54 5.41 -12.08
C CYS A 159 -4.24 4.58 -13.34
N ASN A 160 -3.36 3.58 -13.26
CA ASN A 160 -2.97 2.77 -14.42
C ASN A 160 -3.83 1.54 -14.67
N THR A 161 -4.89 1.33 -13.89
CA THR A 161 -5.87 0.27 -14.18
C THR A 161 -6.88 0.76 -15.22
N ASP A 162 -6.84 0.16 -16.41
CA ASP A 162 -7.68 0.55 -17.56
C ASP A 162 -9.16 0.16 -17.38
N ALA A 163 -9.41 -0.93 -16.67
CA ALA A 163 -10.75 -1.46 -16.47
C ALA A 163 -11.55 -0.61 -15.46
N ARG A 164 -12.82 -0.36 -15.77
CA ARG A 164 -13.75 0.31 -14.84
C ARG A 164 -13.83 -0.44 -13.50
N ALA A 165 -13.45 0.24 -12.43
CA ALA A 165 -13.43 -0.36 -11.10
C ALA A 165 -13.95 0.57 -9.99
N ASN A 166 -14.51 -0.08 -8.96
CA ASN A 166 -14.74 0.53 -7.65
C ASN A 166 -13.52 0.18 -6.78
N PHE A 167 -12.59 1.12 -6.65
CA PHE A 167 -11.37 0.97 -5.87
C PHE A 167 -11.64 1.24 -4.40
N VAL A 168 -11.17 0.34 -3.53
CA VAL A 168 -11.11 0.53 -2.09
C VAL A 168 -9.65 0.50 -1.69
N ILE A 169 -9.10 1.68 -1.43
CA ILE A 169 -7.75 1.86 -0.90
C ILE A 169 -7.80 1.67 0.61
N ARG A 170 -6.97 0.78 1.15
CA ARG A 170 -6.80 0.59 2.59
C ARG A 170 -5.41 1.03 3.02
N CYS A 171 -5.36 2.26 3.54
CA CYS A 171 -4.16 2.88 4.10
C CYS A 171 -4.53 3.67 5.36
N SER A 172 -3.64 3.70 6.34
CA SER A 172 -3.78 4.51 7.56
C SER A 172 -3.40 5.96 7.37
N ASP A 173 -2.63 6.27 6.33
CA ASP A 173 -1.89 7.51 6.25
C ASP A 173 -2.75 8.62 5.65
N THR A 174 -2.67 9.79 6.26
CA THR A 174 -3.57 10.92 5.95
C THR A 174 -3.18 11.67 4.68
N ASP A 175 -1.91 11.60 4.31
CA ASP A 175 -1.37 12.13 3.06
C ASP A 175 -1.90 11.37 1.83
N MET A 176 -2.21 10.07 1.96
CA MET A 176 -2.82 9.24 0.93
C MET A 176 -4.04 9.91 0.27
N ALA A 177 -4.90 10.57 1.06
CA ALA A 177 -6.05 11.29 0.53
C ALA A 177 -5.65 12.51 -0.31
N ALA A 178 -4.65 13.27 0.12
CA ALA A 178 -4.15 14.43 -0.63
C ALA A 178 -3.44 14.01 -1.92
N ILE A 179 -2.62 12.94 -1.86
CA ILE A 179 -1.93 12.38 -3.03
C ILE A 179 -2.97 11.84 -4.01
N MET A 180 -3.95 11.05 -3.56
CA MET A 180 -4.99 10.50 -4.43
C MET A 180 -5.82 11.62 -5.08
N LEU A 181 -6.32 12.59 -4.31
CA LEU A 181 -7.08 13.73 -4.86
C LEU A 181 -6.28 14.50 -5.91
N GLY A 182 -4.99 14.75 -5.66
CA GLY A 182 -4.11 15.41 -6.63
C GLY A 182 -3.96 14.66 -7.96
N ASN A 183 -4.12 13.33 -7.93
CA ASN A 183 -3.89 12.45 -9.07
C ASN A 183 -5.18 11.85 -9.66
N MET A 184 -6.37 12.20 -9.16
CA MET A 184 -7.65 11.69 -9.68
C MET A 184 -7.84 11.95 -11.19
N HIS A 185 -7.23 13.00 -11.74
CA HIS A 185 -7.28 13.31 -13.17
C HIS A 185 -6.44 12.38 -14.05
N HIS A 186 -5.64 11.49 -13.46
CA HIS A 186 -4.88 10.45 -14.15
C HIS A 186 -5.59 9.09 -14.18
N LEU A 187 -6.80 8.98 -13.62
CA LEU A 187 -7.61 7.78 -13.80
C LEU A 187 -7.84 7.54 -15.29
N LYS A 188 -7.42 6.37 -15.81
CA LYS A 188 -7.64 6.02 -17.22
C LYS A 188 -9.11 5.79 -17.58
N ASN A 189 -9.96 5.54 -16.58
CA ASN A 189 -11.38 5.27 -16.77
C ASN A 189 -12.24 6.19 -15.88
N ASP A 190 -12.93 7.14 -16.51
CA ASP A 190 -13.74 8.17 -15.83
C ASP A 190 -14.95 7.62 -15.06
N ASP A 191 -15.41 6.41 -15.39
CA ASP A 191 -16.50 5.72 -14.69
C ASP A 191 -16.04 4.95 -13.45
N SER A 192 -14.74 5.04 -13.11
CA SER A 192 -14.18 4.44 -11.92
C SER A 192 -14.46 5.28 -10.69
N HIS A 193 -14.59 4.61 -9.55
CA HIS A 193 -14.90 5.23 -8.27
C HIS A 193 -13.84 4.86 -7.23
N VAL A 194 -13.36 5.84 -6.46
CA VAL A 194 -12.27 5.64 -5.49
C VAL A 194 -12.77 5.92 -4.08
N TRP A 195 -12.57 4.94 -3.21
CA TRP A 195 -12.84 4.99 -1.78
C TRP A 195 -11.54 4.81 -1.00
N ILE A 196 -11.42 5.50 0.14
CA ILE A 196 -10.41 5.17 1.16
C ILE A 196 -11.12 4.58 2.37
N LEU A 197 -10.75 3.35 2.74
CA LEU A 197 -11.17 2.72 3.99
C LEU A 197 -10.16 3.07 5.09
N THR A 198 -10.59 3.86 6.07
CA THR A 198 -9.79 4.28 7.22
C THR A 198 -10.42 3.84 8.54
N GLY A 199 -9.66 3.92 9.64
CA GLY A 199 -10.08 3.47 10.97
C GLY A 199 -9.87 1.97 11.21
N THR A 200 -10.11 1.54 12.44
CA THR A 200 -9.92 0.17 12.92
C THR A 200 -11.15 -0.30 13.70
N GLY A 201 -11.42 -1.62 13.66
CA GLY A 201 -12.56 -2.23 14.36
C GLY A 201 -13.89 -1.56 14.02
N ASN A 202 -14.64 -1.17 15.06
CA ASN A 202 -15.95 -0.54 14.92
C ASN A 202 -15.90 0.91 14.40
N ASN A 203 -14.71 1.52 14.33
CA ASN A 203 -14.52 2.88 13.81
C ASN A 203 -14.13 2.91 12.33
N GLN A 204 -14.23 1.77 11.64
CA GLN A 204 -13.97 1.70 10.20
C GLN A 204 -14.97 2.53 9.41
N ARG A 205 -14.47 3.36 8.51
CA ARG A 205 -15.27 4.28 7.69
C ARG A 205 -14.73 4.37 6.28
N TYR A 206 -15.65 4.36 5.33
CA TYR A 206 -15.37 4.62 3.92
C TYR A 206 -15.44 6.13 3.67
N VAL A 207 -14.40 6.67 3.07
CA VAL A 207 -14.32 8.06 2.61
C VAL A 207 -14.41 8.05 1.10
N ASP A 208 -15.42 8.74 0.55
CA ASP A 208 -15.65 8.86 -0.88
C ASP A 208 -14.72 9.90 -1.51
N ILE A 209 -13.60 9.45 -2.09
CA ILE A 209 -12.62 10.35 -2.71
C ILE A 209 -13.14 10.91 -4.04
N SER A 210 -13.89 10.12 -4.81
CA SER A 210 -14.51 10.57 -6.05
C SER A 210 -15.53 11.69 -5.80
N SER A 211 -16.34 11.61 -4.75
CA SER A 211 -17.27 12.67 -4.36
C SER A 211 -16.54 13.94 -3.90
N ILE A 212 -15.50 13.80 -3.08
CA ILE A 212 -14.68 14.94 -2.64
C ILE A 212 -14.02 15.62 -3.85
N TYR A 213 -13.47 14.84 -4.79
CA TYR A 213 -12.87 15.37 -6.02
C TYR A 213 -13.87 16.18 -6.85
N LYS A 214 -15.10 15.67 -7.03
CA LYS A 214 -16.18 16.39 -7.72
C LYS A 214 -16.56 17.70 -7.02
N GLN A 215 -16.58 17.71 -5.69
CA GLN A 215 -16.92 18.91 -4.90
C GLN A 215 -15.83 19.98 -4.91
N LEU A 216 -14.55 19.57 -4.81
CA LEU A 216 -13.41 20.50 -4.77
C LEU A 216 -12.99 20.98 -6.16
N GLY A 217 -13.23 20.16 -7.19
CA GLY A 217 -12.86 20.44 -8.58
C GLY A 217 -11.40 20.12 -8.91
N PRO A 218 -11.08 19.93 -10.21
CA PRO A 218 -9.76 19.46 -10.65
C PRO A 218 -8.61 20.40 -10.34
N SER A 219 -8.84 21.72 -10.36
CA SER A 219 -7.79 22.72 -10.11
C SER A 219 -7.32 22.66 -8.66
N LEU A 220 -8.24 22.80 -7.70
CA LEU A 220 -7.93 22.77 -6.28
C LEU A 220 -7.33 21.42 -5.86
N CYS A 221 -7.88 20.31 -6.36
CA CYS A 221 -7.35 18.97 -6.06
C CYS A 221 -5.90 18.81 -6.50
N ARG A 222 -5.54 19.25 -7.72
CA ARG A 222 -4.15 19.23 -8.23
C ARG A 222 -3.19 20.06 -7.39
N SER A 223 -3.67 21.08 -6.68
CA SER A 223 -2.85 21.87 -5.77
C SER A 223 -2.64 21.23 -4.39
N LEU A 224 -3.42 20.21 -4.00
CA LEU A 224 -3.38 19.61 -2.66
C LEU A 224 -2.03 18.98 -2.29
N PRO A 225 -1.31 18.26 -3.17
CA PRO A 225 0.02 17.74 -2.85
C PRO A 225 1.02 18.85 -2.49
N GLY A 226 1.07 19.93 -3.30
CA GLY A 226 1.92 21.09 -3.02
C GLY A 226 1.52 21.82 -1.75
N PHE A 227 0.21 21.97 -1.51
CA PHE A 227 -0.33 22.49 -0.26
C PHE A 227 0.09 21.66 0.95
N HIS A 228 0.02 20.33 0.85
CA HIS A 228 0.43 19.43 1.92
C HIS A 228 1.92 19.59 2.24
N ALA A 229 2.78 19.70 1.22
CA ALA A 229 4.21 19.94 1.40
C ALA A 229 4.52 21.30 2.07
N ILE A 230 3.84 22.37 1.67
CA ILE A 230 4.09 23.73 2.20
C ILE A 230 3.54 23.90 3.63
N THR A 231 2.48 23.18 3.99
CA THR A 231 1.84 23.29 5.30
C THR A 231 2.32 22.25 6.32
N GLY A 232 3.40 21.54 6.00
CA GLY A 232 4.00 20.51 6.83
C GLY A 232 3.64 19.10 6.37
N CYS A 233 4.68 18.34 6.04
CA CYS A 233 4.65 16.91 5.72
C CYS A 233 5.90 16.23 6.30
N ASP A 234 6.08 14.93 6.03
CA ASP A 234 7.24 14.16 6.49
C ASP A 234 8.60 14.74 6.06
N TYR A 235 8.63 15.48 4.95
CA TYR A 235 9.85 16.01 4.36
C TYR A 235 10.08 17.50 4.63
N ASN A 236 9.00 18.23 4.94
CA ASN A 236 9.03 19.69 5.04
C ASN A 236 8.38 20.13 6.35
N PRO A 237 9.06 20.96 7.17
CA PRO A 237 8.45 21.52 8.37
C PRO A 237 7.30 22.46 8.02
N ALA A 238 6.32 22.56 8.93
CA ALA A 238 5.27 23.57 8.83
C ALA A 238 5.79 24.96 9.26
N PHE A 239 5.19 26.03 8.70
CA PHE A 239 5.44 27.38 9.19
C PHE A 239 5.02 27.53 10.66
N PHE A 240 5.88 28.17 11.46
CA PHE A 240 5.63 28.35 12.89
C PHE A 240 4.29 29.06 13.16
N LYS A 241 3.46 28.45 14.02
CA LYS A 241 2.11 28.91 14.38
C LYS A 241 1.14 29.06 13.19
N LYS A 242 1.36 28.34 12.09
CA LYS A 242 0.41 28.28 10.95
C LYS A 242 -0.11 26.86 10.75
N GLY A 243 -1.36 26.63 11.18
CA GLY A 243 -2.09 25.38 10.86
C GLY A 243 -2.62 25.36 9.43
N LYS A 244 -3.18 24.23 8.97
CA LYS A 244 -3.63 24.02 7.58
C LYS A 244 -4.89 24.80 7.18
N GLN A 245 -5.74 25.21 8.13
CA GLN A 245 -7.02 25.86 7.83
C GLN A 245 -6.88 27.20 7.09
N ARG A 246 -6.09 28.14 7.62
CA ARG A 246 -5.93 29.47 7.01
C ARG A 246 -5.26 29.40 5.62
N PRO A 247 -4.14 28.69 5.44
CA PRO A 247 -3.57 28.47 4.11
C PRO A 247 -4.54 27.82 3.13
N PHE A 248 -5.38 26.89 3.58
CA PHE A 248 -6.38 26.25 2.71
C PHE A 248 -7.46 27.23 2.25
N SER A 249 -7.93 28.11 3.13
CA SER A 249 -8.85 29.19 2.76
C SER A 249 -8.24 30.18 1.77
N ILE A 250 -6.92 30.37 1.78
CA ILE A 250 -6.20 31.19 0.80
C ILE A 250 -6.13 30.45 -0.54
N LEU A 251 -5.76 29.17 -0.53
CA LEU A 251 -5.67 28.34 -1.73
C LEU A 251 -7.01 28.20 -2.47
N LYS A 252 -8.13 28.22 -1.74
CA LYS A 252 -9.49 28.13 -2.30
C LYS A 252 -9.96 29.37 -3.05
N LYS A 253 -9.31 30.52 -2.85
CA LYS A 253 -9.67 31.79 -3.51
C LYS A 253 -9.02 31.87 -4.87
#